data_AF-A0A2V1DEQ1-F1
#
_entry.id   AF-A0A2V1DEQ1-F1
#
_cell.length_a   1.000
_cell.length_b   1.000
_cell.length_c   1.000
_cell.angle_alpha   90.00
_cell.angle_beta   90.00
_cell.angle_gamma   90.00
#
_symmetry.space_group_name_H-M   'P 1'
#
loop_
_entity.id
_entity.type
_entity.pdbx_description
1 polymer ?
#
loop_
_entity_poly.entity_id
_entity_poly.type
_entity_poly.pdbx_seq_one_letter_code
_entity_poly.pdbx_strand_id
1 'polypeptide(L)'
;MHLDALDKLCFKAMASHPFCDWSPFAQSALEVAGILDIPTSILGRQRGCLHLWRRLRDSQSYSERGLLAGVEPVSGLPRSLLDIFARIEEPQAALRFLQWPGELGSLLVCHLWEAYRIAGALVAISMRAETHARDTPSASGVPPAANLVNRLLASIAAVLATGDDNIEHEKIMGTNILLYPIVTAATQRSVLEENSKWTEVVRGHFRQCAGSKYSPRVELCWTLVEKLWQREDNICIHELARQEGLEIGLF
;
A
#
# COMPACT_ATOMS: atom_id res chain seq x y z
N MET A 1 -27.64 3.40 3.73
CA MET A 1 -28.42 4.66 3.72
C MET A 1 -27.59 5.90 4.08
N HIS A 2 -26.69 5.86 5.09
CA HIS A 2 -25.84 7.03 5.44
C HIS A 2 -24.65 7.28 4.51
N LEU A 3 -24.09 6.24 3.87
CA LEU A 3 -22.95 6.39 2.94
C LEU A 3 -23.33 7.15 1.67
N ASP A 4 -24.50 6.87 1.05
CA ASP A 4 -24.97 7.56 -0.15
C ASP A 4 -25.16 9.07 0.06
N ALA A 5 -25.58 9.48 1.25
CA ALA A 5 -25.77 10.89 1.58
C ALA A 5 -24.42 11.61 1.73
N LEU A 6 -23.44 10.97 2.37
CA LEU A 6 -22.07 11.48 2.47
C LEU A 6 -21.37 11.49 1.11
N ASP A 7 -21.58 10.47 0.29
CA ASP A 7 -21.04 10.40 -1.07
C ASP A 7 -21.57 11.53 -1.95
N LYS A 8 -22.88 11.80 -1.88
CA LYS A 8 -23.51 12.92 -2.58
C LYS A 8 -23.06 14.27 -2.05
N LEU A 9 -22.84 14.43 -0.74
CA LEU A 9 -22.34 15.66 -0.13
C LEU A 9 -20.87 15.93 -0.50
N CYS A 10 -20.01 14.92 -0.42
CA CYS A 10 -18.62 14.98 -0.85
C CYS A 10 -18.53 15.28 -2.35
N PHE A 11 -19.32 14.60 -3.18
CA PHE A 11 -19.36 14.85 -4.61
C PHE A 11 -19.88 16.25 -4.93
N LYS A 12 -20.92 16.73 -4.24
CA LYS A 12 -21.48 18.07 -4.46
C LYS A 12 -20.50 19.16 -4.03
N ALA A 13 -19.84 19.01 -2.88
CA ALA A 13 -18.81 19.95 -2.40
C ALA A 13 -17.56 19.96 -3.28
N MET A 14 -17.19 18.80 -3.85
CA MET A 14 -16.11 18.67 -4.82
C MET A 14 -16.51 19.26 -6.19
N ALA A 15 -17.72 19.02 -6.67
CA ALA A 15 -18.17 19.48 -7.99
C ALA A 15 -18.56 20.97 -8.04
N SER A 16 -18.92 21.59 -6.91
CA SER A 16 -19.46 22.96 -6.87
C SER A 16 -18.42 24.08 -6.82
N HIS A 17 -17.14 23.77 -6.57
CA HIS A 17 -16.06 24.73 -6.65
C HIS A 17 -15.02 24.27 -7.67
N PRO A 18 -14.57 25.11 -8.61
CA PRO A 18 -13.34 24.83 -9.33
C PRO A 18 -12.24 24.70 -8.26
N PHE A 19 -11.63 23.52 -8.15
CA PHE A 19 -10.61 23.16 -7.15
C PHE A 19 -9.37 24.08 -7.15
N CYS A 20 -9.29 25.05 -8.06
CA CYS A 20 -8.24 26.07 -8.14
C CYS A 20 -8.14 26.98 -6.89
N ASP A 21 -9.16 27.03 -6.02
CA ASP A 21 -9.20 27.98 -4.89
C ASP A 21 -9.02 27.35 -3.50
N TRP A 22 -8.61 26.08 -3.42
CA TRP A 22 -8.38 25.45 -2.12
C TRP A 22 -7.13 26.00 -1.45
N SER A 23 -7.24 26.28 -0.15
CA SER A 23 -6.08 26.64 0.65
C SER A 23 -5.10 25.45 0.69
N PRO A 24 -3.78 25.71 0.84
CA PRO A 24 -2.79 24.64 0.98
C PRO A 24 -3.14 23.65 2.08
N PHE A 25 -3.74 24.14 3.18
CA PHE A 25 -4.22 23.30 4.27
C PHE A 25 -5.34 22.34 3.84
N ALA A 26 -6.36 22.84 3.13
CA ALA A 26 -7.48 22.01 2.66
C ALA A 26 -6.99 20.92 1.69
N GLN A 27 -6.04 21.28 0.83
CA GLN A 27 -5.43 20.33 -0.10
C GLN A 27 -4.67 19.23 0.66
N SER A 28 -3.78 19.58 1.59
CA SER A 28 -3.05 18.60 2.39
C SER A 28 -3.99 17.69 3.21
N ALA A 29 -5.04 18.26 3.82
CA ALA A 29 -6.01 17.47 4.56
C ALA A 29 -6.72 16.43 3.68
N LEU A 30 -7.00 16.78 2.42
CA LEU A 30 -7.64 15.88 1.47
C LEU A 30 -6.69 14.86 0.86
N GLU A 31 -5.41 15.18 0.68
CA GLU A 31 -4.39 14.19 0.32
C GLU A 31 -4.25 13.14 1.43
N VAL A 32 -4.18 13.56 2.69
CA VAL A 32 -4.13 12.64 3.85
C VAL A 32 -5.38 11.79 3.95
N ALA A 33 -6.57 12.40 3.84
CA ALA A 33 -7.83 11.64 3.82
C ALA A 33 -7.89 10.67 2.63
N GLY A 34 -7.33 11.08 1.48
CA GLY A 34 -7.19 10.25 0.29
C GLY A 34 -6.33 9.01 0.54
N ILE A 35 -5.17 9.17 1.17
CA ILE A 35 -4.26 8.07 1.51
C ILE A 35 -4.92 7.09 2.48
N LEU A 36 -5.58 7.60 3.53
CA LEU A 36 -6.30 6.77 4.49
C LEU A 36 -7.50 6.04 3.85
N ASP A 37 -7.98 6.51 2.70
CA ASP A 37 -9.08 5.90 1.96
C ASP A 37 -8.63 5.06 0.74
N ILE A 38 -7.33 4.92 0.51
CA ILE A 38 -6.79 4.04 -0.52
C ILE A 38 -7.22 2.57 -0.23
N PRO A 39 -7.69 1.82 -1.23
CA PRO A 39 -7.93 0.40 -1.05
C PRO A 39 -6.62 -0.29 -0.65
N THR A 40 -6.68 -1.24 0.29
CA THR A 40 -5.53 -1.98 0.86
C THR A 40 -4.62 -1.19 1.81
N SER A 41 -4.81 0.13 1.99
CA SER A 41 -4.07 0.89 3.01
C SER A 41 -4.47 0.57 4.45
N ILE A 42 -5.64 -0.07 4.63
CA ILE A 42 -6.15 -0.52 5.93
C ILE A 42 -6.40 -2.02 5.89
N LEU A 43 -5.71 -2.75 6.77
CA LEU A 43 -5.96 -4.16 7.02
C LEU A 43 -7.28 -4.31 7.78
N GLY A 44 -8.13 -5.27 7.38
CA GLY A 44 -9.39 -5.55 8.07
C GLY A 44 -10.49 -4.51 7.90
N ARG A 45 -10.36 -3.61 6.91
CA ARG A 45 -11.35 -2.56 6.61
C ARG A 45 -12.79 -3.14 6.56
N GLN A 46 -13.68 -2.59 7.38
CA GLN A 46 -15.06 -3.04 7.54
C GLN A 46 -16.03 -2.31 6.59
N ARG A 47 -15.72 -1.06 6.24
CA ARG A 47 -16.54 -0.22 5.36
C ARG A 47 -15.89 -0.06 3.99
N GLY A 48 -16.69 0.08 2.93
CA GLY A 48 -16.16 0.35 1.59
C GLY A 48 -15.31 1.63 1.51
N CYS A 49 -14.44 1.70 0.51
CA CYS A 49 -13.65 2.90 0.22
C CYS A 49 -14.52 3.96 -0.47
N LEU A 50 -14.32 5.24 -0.14
CA LEU A 50 -14.97 6.36 -0.83
C LEU A 50 -14.20 6.78 -2.09
N HIS A 51 -13.01 6.20 -2.30
CA HIS A 51 -12.04 6.52 -3.34
C HIS A 51 -11.68 8.01 -3.39
N LEU A 52 -11.47 8.62 -2.22
CA LEU A 52 -11.18 10.06 -2.08
C LEU A 52 -9.94 10.49 -2.89
N TRP A 53 -8.85 9.72 -2.83
CA TRP A 53 -7.64 10.01 -3.62
C TRP A 53 -7.94 10.05 -5.11
N ARG A 54 -8.64 9.03 -5.63
CA ARG A 54 -9.03 8.96 -7.04
C ARG A 54 -9.88 10.18 -7.44
N ARG A 55 -10.89 10.52 -6.64
CA ARG A 55 -11.78 11.67 -6.91
C ARG A 55 -11.02 13.00 -6.90
N LEU A 56 -10.08 13.17 -5.97
CA LEU A 56 -9.20 14.33 -5.90
C LEU A 56 -8.31 14.44 -7.14
N ARG A 57 -7.73 13.34 -7.60
CA ARG A 57 -6.84 13.33 -8.77
C ARG A 57 -7.60 13.51 -10.07
N ASP A 58 -8.79 12.92 -10.19
CA ASP A 58 -9.67 13.13 -11.33
C ASP A 58 -10.05 14.62 -11.43
N SER A 59 -10.40 15.29 -10.32
CA SER A 59 -10.71 16.72 -10.36
C SER A 59 -9.53 17.62 -10.71
N GLN A 60 -8.32 17.31 -10.20
CA GLN A 60 -7.10 18.03 -10.55
C GLN A 60 -6.79 17.92 -12.05
N SER A 61 -7.05 16.77 -12.67
CA SER A 61 -6.79 16.56 -14.11
C SER A 61 -7.62 17.46 -15.02
N TYR A 62 -8.80 17.90 -14.56
CA TYR A 62 -9.66 18.86 -15.26
C TYR A 62 -9.40 20.32 -14.87
N SER A 63 -8.50 20.57 -13.91
CA SER A 63 -8.16 21.92 -13.46
C SER A 63 -7.07 22.56 -14.32
N GLU A 64 -7.07 23.90 -14.42
CA GLU A 64 -6.02 24.64 -15.14
C GLU A 64 -4.62 24.45 -14.54
N ARG A 65 -4.53 24.14 -13.25
CA ARG A 65 -3.26 23.82 -12.57
C ARG A 65 -2.72 22.43 -12.91
N GLY A 66 -3.56 21.56 -13.47
CA GLY A 66 -3.21 20.19 -13.81
C GLY A 66 -2.95 19.30 -12.59
N LEU A 67 -2.41 18.11 -12.86
CA LEU A 67 -2.06 17.14 -11.83
C LEU A 67 -0.85 17.58 -11.02
N LEU A 68 -0.98 17.53 -9.70
CA LEU A 68 0.16 17.70 -8.82
C LEU A 68 1.09 16.48 -8.91
N ALA A 69 2.34 16.76 -9.27
CA ALA A 69 3.43 15.78 -9.31
C ALA A 69 4.20 15.74 -7.98
N GLY A 70 5.25 14.92 -7.92
CA GLY A 70 6.13 14.85 -6.76
C GLY A 70 5.62 13.93 -5.65
N VAL A 71 6.36 13.97 -4.55
CA VAL A 71 6.15 13.11 -3.38
C VAL A 71 5.08 13.70 -2.46
N GLU A 72 4.12 12.88 -2.05
CA GLU A 72 3.15 13.27 -1.02
C GLU A 72 3.86 13.28 0.35
N PRO A 73 3.79 14.39 1.11
CA PRO A 73 4.65 14.62 2.26
C PRO A 73 4.34 13.75 3.50
N VAL A 74 3.12 13.23 3.64
CA VAL A 74 2.73 12.45 4.83
C VAL A 74 3.12 10.98 4.70
N SER A 75 2.79 10.35 3.58
CA SER A 75 3.18 8.98 3.29
C SER A 75 4.58 8.89 2.70
N GLY A 76 5.20 9.99 2.26
CA GLY A 76 6.52 9.94 1.60
C GLY A 76 6.53 9.14 0.29
N LEU A 77 5.36 8.90 -0.32
CA LEU A 77 5.24 8.13 -1.56
C LEU A 77 5.00 9.07 -2.75
N PRO A 78 5.48 8.70 -3.94
CA PRO A 78 5.18 9.39 -5.18
C PRO A 78 3.68 9.48 -5.39
N ARG A 79 3.17 10.69 -5.67
CA ARG A 79 1.77 10.89 -6.04
C ARG A 79 1.36 10.02 -7.23
N SER A 80 2.27 9.79 -8.16
CA SER A 80 2.09 8.91 -9.32
C SER A 80 1.97 7.42 -8.95
N LEU A 81 2.61 6.98 -7.86
CA LEU A 81 2.48 5.62 -7.35
C LEU A 81 1.16 5.46 -6.57
N LEU A 82 0.80 6.47 -5.77
CA LEU A 82 -0.48 6.52 -5.06
C LEU A 82 -1.69 6.50 -6.02
N ASP A 83 -1.55 7.07 -7.21
CA ASP A 83 -2.58 6.99 -8.26
C ASP A 83 -2.87 5.55 -8.70
N ILE A 84 -1.85 4.71 -8.73
CA ILE A 84 -1.99 3.29 -9.07
C ILE A 84 -2.67 2.56 -7.90
N PHE A 85 -2.24 2.82 -6.66
CA PHE A 85 -2.87 2.26 -5.46
C PHE A 85 -4.35 2.62 -5.34
N ALA A 86 -4.73 3.86 -5.60
CA ALA A 86 -6.12 4.30 -5.57
C ALA A 86 -7.02 3.59 -6.58
N ARG A 87 -6.42 2.89 -7.56
CA ARG A 87 -7.05 2.13 -8.64
C ARG A 87 -6.62 0.66 -8.65
N ILE A 88 -6.17 0.14 -7.51
CA ILE A 88 -5.61 -1.22 -7.39
C ILE A 88 -6.58 -2.34 -7.78
N GLU A 89 -7.88 -2.08 -7.67
CA GLU A 89 -8.95 -3.01 -8.05
C GLU A 89 -9.18 -3.08 -9.57
N GLU A 90 -8.60 -2.16 -10.36
CA GLU A 90 -8.74 -2.20 -11.82
C GLU A 90 -7.93 -3.37 -12.43
N PRO A 91 -8.43 -4.06 -13.48
CA PRO A 91 -7.77 -5.25 -14.04
C PRO A 91 -6.31 -5.06 -14.50
N GLN A 92 -5.94 -3.82 -14.83
CA GLN A 92 -4.61 -3.43 -15.31
C GLN A 92 -3.67 -2.97 -14.19
N ALA A 93 -4.10 -2.94 -12.92
CA ALA A 93 -3.34 -2.37 -11.82
C ALA A 93 -1.96 -3.01 -11.65
N ALA A 94 -1.88 -4.35 -11.70
CA ALA A 94 -0.62 -5.08 -11.60
C ALA A 94 0.38 -4.63 -12.70
N LEU A 95 -0.08 -4.50 -13.95
CA LEU A 95 0.78 -4.05 -15.04
C LEU A 95 1.22 -2.59 -14.86
N ARG A 96 0.33 -1.71 -14.39
CA ARG A 96 0.69 -0.32 -14.09
C ARG A 96 1.75 -0.20 -12.99
N PHE A 97 1.68 -1.01 -11.93
CA PHE A 97 2.78 -1.07 -10.94
C PHE A 97 4.09 -1.57 -11.56
N LEU A 98 4.03 -2.57 -12.44
CA LEU A 98 5.21 -3.10 -13.12
C LEU A 98 5.85 -2.11 -14.10
N GLN A 99 5.05 -1.24 -14.70
CA GLN A 99 5.46 -0.22 -15.67
C GLN A 99 5.67 1.17 -15.06
N TRP A 100 5.47 1.33 -13.74
CA TRP A 100 5.62 2.63 -13.09
C TRP A 100 7.06 3.15 -13.29
N PRO A 101 7.23 4.37 -13.83
CA PRO A 101 8.52 4.86 -14.31
C PRO A 101 9.51 5.22 -13.20
N GLY A 102 9.05 5.28 -11.94
CA GLY A 102 9.84 5.82 -10.84
C GLY A 102 9.63 7.32 -10.65
N GLU A 103 10.22 7.84 -9.57
CA GLU A 103 10.40 9.27 -9.32
C GLU A 103 11.84 9.48 -8.85
N LEU A 104 12.37 10.70 -8.96
CA LEU A 104 13.73 11.01 -8.49
C LEU A 104 13.72 11.23 -6.98
N GLY A 105 14.56 10.51 -6.27
CA GLY A 105 14.73 10.60 -4.82
C GLY A 105 16.12 10.15 -4.38
N SER A 106 16.36 10.14 -3.06
CA SER A 106 17.58 9.54 -2.52
C SER A 106 17.59 8.02 -2.76
N LEU A 107 18.77 7.40 -2.75
CA LEU A 107 18.90 5.95 -2.96
C LEU A 107 18.03 5.15 -1.98
N LEU A 108 17.98 5.58 -0.72
CA LEU A 108 17.18 4.96 0.32
C LEU A 108 15.68 5.01 -0.01
N VAL A 109 15.20 6.20 -0.34
CA VAL A 109 13.79 6.44 -0.65
C VAL A 109 13.37 5.75 -1.94
N CYS A 110 14.26 5.62 -2.93
CA CYS A 110 14.02 4.82 -4.13
C CYS A 110 13.80 3.33 -3.79
N HIS A 111 14.55 2.75 -2.85
CA HIS A 111 14.31 1.37 -2.39
C HIS A 111 12.98 1.21 -1.66
N LEU A 112 12.58 2.21 -0.86
CA LEU A 112 11.26 2.25 -0.24
C LEU A 112 10.15 2.26 -1.30
N TRP A 113 10.25 3.13 -2.30
CA TRP A 113 9.25 3.21 -3.37
C TRP A 113 9.19 1.93 -4.20
N GLU A 114 10.33 1.30 -4.47
CA GLU A 114 10.40 0.00 -5.14
C GLU A 114 9.71 -1.10 -4.32
N ALA A 115 9.90 -1.12 -2.99
CA ALA A 115 9.20 -2.04 -2.10
C ALA A 115 7.67 -1.85 -2.17
N TYR A 116 7.19 -0.61 -2.11
CA TYR A 116 5.76 -0.31 -2.26
C TYR A 116 5.21 -0.70 -3.63
N ARG A 117 5.93 -0.38 -4.70
CA ARG A 117 5.55 -0.73 -6.07
C ARG A 117 5.39 -2.23 -6.26
N ILE A 118 6.35 -3.02 -5.77
CA ILE A 118 6.29 -4.49 -5.89
C ILE A 118 5.18 -5.06 -5.00
N ALA A 119 5.02 -4.54 -3.78
CA ALA A 119 3.93 -4.95 -2.89
C ALA A 119 2.55 -4.68 -3.52
N GLY A 120 2.34 -3.48 -4.08
CA GLY A 120 1.12 -3.15 -4.83
C GLY A 120 0.87 -4.10 -6.00
N ALA A 121 1.90 -4.45 -6.78
CA ALA A 121 1.78 -5.41 -7.86
C ALA A 121 1.33 -6.80 -7.37
N LEU A 122 1.94 -7.32 -6.29
CA LEU A 122 1.58 -8.60 -5.70
C LEU A 122 0.12 -8.62 -5.24
N VAL A 123 -0.32 -7.57 -4.54
CA VAL A 123 -1.71 -7.46 -4.08
C VAL A 123 -2.69 -7.41 -5.26
N ALA A 124 -2.41 -6.61 -6.29
CA ALA A 124 -3.24 -6.55 -7.50
C ALA A 124 -3.35 -7.91 -8.22
N ILE A 125 -2.26 -8.70 -8.24
CA ILE A 125 -2.25 -10.06 -8.80
C ILE A 125 -3.15 -10.98 -7.97
N SER A 126 -3.02 -10.97 -6.64
CA SER A 126 -3.83 -11.79 -5.73
C SER A 126 -5.33 -11.46 -5.85
N MET A 127 -5.71 -10.18 -5.82
CA MET A 127 -7.11 -9.75 -5.95
C MET A 127 -7.74 -10.20 -7.28
N ARG A 128 -6.96 -10.18 -8.36
CA ARG A 128 -7.42 -10.67 -9.67
C ARG A 128 -7.61 -12.18 -9.68
N ALA A 129 -6.69 -12.94 -9.07
CA ALA A 129 -6.80 -14.39 -8.98
C ALA A 129 -8.07 -14.83 -8.23
N GLU A 130 -8.44 -14.10 -7.18
CA GLU A 130 -9.68 -14.32 -6.42
C GLU A 130 -10.95 -14.02 -7.25
N THR A 131 -10.93 -12.92 -8.03
CA THR A 131 -12.11 -12.46 -8.79
C THR A 131 -12.33 -13.26 -10.09
N HIS A 132 -11.24 -13.67 -10.75
CA HIS A 132 -11.27 -14.25 -12.10
C HIS A 132 -10.78 -15.70 -12.16
N ALA A 133 -10.99 -16.49 -11.10
CA ALA A 133 -10.64 -17.92 -11.04
C ALA A 133 -11.22 -18.81 -12.18
N ARG A 134 -11.98 -18.24 -13.14
CA ARG A 134 -12.60 -18.96 -14.26
C ARG A 134 -12.20 -18.48 -15.66
N ASP A 135 -11.51 -17.35 -15.82
CA ASP A 135 -11.13 -16.83 -17.14
C ASP A 135 -9.66 -16.37 -17.14
N THR A 136 -8.73 -17.27 -17.49
CA THR A 136 -7.32 -16.91 -17.70
C THR A 136 -6.91 -17.05 -19.15
N PRO A 137 -6.68 -15.93 -19.86
CA PRO A 137 -5.46 -15.76 -20.63
C PRO A 137 -4.39 -15.28 -19.65
N SER A 138 -3.29 -16.04 -19.54
CA SER A 138 -2.05 -15.61 -18.91
C SER A 138 -1.75 -14.15 -19.28
N ALA A 139 -1.71 -13.26 -18.30
CA ALA A 139 -1.35 -11.87 -18.54
C ALA A 139 0.12 -11.83 -18.99
N SER A 140 0.35 -11.76 -20.30
CA SER A 140 1.67 -11.61 -20.90
C SER A 140 2.39 -10.42 -20.25
N GLY A 141 3.51 -10.68 -19.56
CA GLY A 141 4.37 -9.64 -18.98
C GLY A 141 4.40 -9.55 -17.45
N VAL A 142 3.63 -10.35 -16.72
CA VAL A 142 3.74 -10.42 -15.24
C VAL A 142 4.82 -11.44 -14.85
N PRO A 143 5.88 -11.05 -14.11
CA PRO A 143 6.89 -12.01 -13.63
C PRO A 143 6.30 -13.03 -12.64
N PRO A 144 6.94 -14.20 -12.47
CA PRO A 144 6.56 -15.14 -11.42
C PRO A 144 6.52 -14.49 -10.03
N ALA A 145 5.55 -14.87 -9.20
CA ALA A 145 5.36 -14.30 -7.86
C ALA A 145 6.64 -14.43 -6.99
N ALA A 146 7.36 -15.55 -7.09
CA ALA A 146 8.63 -15.76 -6.40
C ALA A 146 9.70 -14.70 -6.74
N ASN A 147 9.78 -14.27 -8.00
CA ASN A 147 10.72 -13.23 -8.42
C ASN A 147 10.34 -11.87 -7.84
N LEU A 148 9.04 -11.57 -7.78
CA LEU A 148 8.53 -10.34 -7.17
C LEU A 148 8.78 -10.35 -5.65
N VAL A 149 8.48 -11.45 -4.95
CA VAL A 149 8.75 -11.58 -3.51
C VAL A 149 10.24 -11.42 -3.20
N ASN A 150 11.12 -12.07 -3.96
CA ASN A 150 12.56 -11.91 -3.75
C ASN A 150 13.01 -10.45 -3.90
N ARG A 151 12.54 -9.74 -4.94
CA ARG A 151 12.86 -8.32 -5.16
C ARG A 151 12.25 -7.42 -4.08
N LEU A 152 11.07 -7.75 -3.58
CA LEU A 152 10.42 -7.04 -2.47
C LEU A 152 11.27 -7.17 -1.20
N LEU A 153 11.64 -8.40 -0.83
CA LEU A 153 12.50 -8.66 0.33
C LEU A 153 13.86 -7.96 0.21
N ALA A 154 14.47 -7.97 -0.98
CA ALA A 154 15.74 -7.28 -1.22
C ALA A 154 15.61 -5.75 -1.07
N SER A 155 14.49 -5.17 -1.52
CA SER A 155 14.24 -3.74 -1.44
C SER A 155 13.96 -3.31 0.01
N ILE A 156 13.20 -4.10 0.77
CA ILE A 156 13.00 -3.91 2.21
C ILE A 156 14.35 -4.01 2.95
N ALA A 157 15.15 -5.03 2.65
CA ALA A 157 16.47 -5.21 3.27
C ALA A 157 17.41 -4.04 2.99
N ALA A 158 17.39 -3.47 1.78
CA ALA A 158 18.19 -2.30 1.44
C ALA A 158 17.81 -1.06 2.26
N VAL A 159 16.51 -0.87 2.55
CA VAL A 159 16.05 0.21 3.43
C VAL A 159 16.54 -0.03 4.85
N LEU A 160 16.30 -1.21 5.40
CA LEU A 160 16.64 -1.57 6.79
C LEU A 160 18.14 -1.67 7.07
N ALA A 161 18.95 -1.96 6.05
CA ALA A 161 20.41 -2.02 6.18
C ALA A 161 21.06 -0.64 6.32
N THR A 162 20.31 0.44 6.10
CA THR A 162 20.81 1.80 6.26
C THR A 162 20.93 2.12 7.75
N GLY A 163 22.10 2.61 8.19
CA GLY A 163 22.34 2.87 9.62
C GLY A 163 21.49 4.00 10.19
N ASP A 164 21.34 4.00 11.52
CA ASP A 164 20.54 4.96 12.29
C ASP A 164 21.05 6.41 12.19
N ASP A 165 22.29 6.63 11.75
CA ASP A 165 22.88 7.96 11.55
C ASP A 165 22.27 8.73 10.36
N ASN A 166 21.41 8.09 9.56
CA ASN A 166 20.74 8.72 8.42
C ASN A 166 19.37 9.28 8.83
N ILE A 167 19.19 10.60 8.76
CA ILE A 167 17.94 11.30 9.09
C ILE A 167 16.73 10.80 8.27
N GLU A 168 16.93 10.46 7.00
CA GLU A 168 15.86 9.89 6.17
C GLU A 168 15.47 8.48 6.65
N HIS A 169 16.46 7.68 7.06
CA HIS A 169 16.23 6.36 7.65
C HIS A 169 15.47 6.48 8.97
N GLU A 170 15.87 7.38 9.86
CA GLU A 170 15.18 7.62 11.13
C GLU A 170 13.70 8.00 10.92
N LYS A 171 13.41 8.85 9.93
CA LYS A 171 12.02 9.22 9.57
C LYS A 171 11.21 8.03 9.04
N ILE A 172 11.80 7.23 8.16
CA ILE A 172 11.19 6.01 7.59
C ILE A 172 10.87 5.02 8.72
N MET A 173 11.82 4.77 9.61
CA MET A 173 11.66 3.84 10.72
C MET A 173 10.68 4.37 11.76
N GLY A 174 10.74 5.66 12.10
CA GLY A 174 9.83 6.29 13.06
C GLY A 174 8.35 6.27 12.63
N THR A 175 8.08 6.19 11.32
CA THR A 175 6.71 6.13 10.78
C THR A 175 6.22 4.71 10.56
N ASN A 176 7.04 3.67 10.76
CA ASN A 176 6.71 2.27 10.42
C ASN A 176 6.18 2.09 8.99
N ILE A 177 6.65 2.92 8.05
CA ILE A 177 6.20 2.94 6.65
C ILE A 177 6.47 1.61 5.92
N LEU A 178 7.40 0.79 6.41
CA LEU A 178 7.66 -0.54 5.85
C LEU A 178 6.59 -1.59 6.19
N LEU A 179 5.58 -1.26 7.01
CA LEU A 179 4.55 -2.23 7.39
C LEU A 179 3.77 -2.77 6.19
N TYR A 180 3.31 -1.90 5.28
CA TYR A 180 2.61 -2.34 4.08
C TYR A 180 3.41 -3.36 3.24
N PRO A 181 4.66 -3.08 2.81
CA PRO A 181 5.43 -4.03 2.02
C PRO A 181 5.82 -5.30 2.80
N ILE A 182 6.11 -5.22 4.10
CA ILE A 182 6.45 -6.40 4.91
C ILE A 182 5.23 -7.31 5.08
N VAL A 183 4.07 -6.75 5.42
CA VAL A 183 2.81 -7.52 5.54
C VAL A 183 2.49 -8.17 4.20
N THR A 184 2.62 -7.44 3.09
CA THR A 184 2.39 -7.99 1.75
C THR A 184 3.33 -9.15 1.41
N ALA A 185 4.62 -9.07 1.79
CA ALA A 185 5.54 -10.20 1.63
C ALA A 185 5.08 -11.41 2.44
N ALA A 186 4.64 -11.18 3.68
CA ALA A 186 4.20 -12.23 4.60
C ALA A 186 2.94 -12.99 4.12
N THR A 187 2.09 -12.37 3.30
CA THR A 187 0.88 -13.01 2.77
C THR A 187 1.16 -13.91 1.57
N GLN A 188 2.37 -13.90 0.99
CA GLN A 188 2.73 -14.75 -0.15
C GLN A 188 3.09 -16.17 0.30
N ARG A 189 2.16 -16.84 0.99
CA ARG A 189 2.39 -18.10 1.71
C ARG A 189 2.99 -19.20 0.85
N SER A 190 2.41 -19.48 -0.32
CA SER A 190 2.91 -20.52 -1.23
C SER A 190 4.37 -20.30 -1.61
N VAL A 191 4.73 -19.05 -1.91
CA VAL A 191 6.11 -18.66 -2.24
C VAL A 191 7.04 -18.84 -1.04
N LEU A 192 6.60 -18.48 0.16
CA LEU A 192 7.39 -18.61 1.39
C LEU A 192 7.57 -20.07 1.83
N GLU A 193 6.56 -20.91 1.64
CA GLU A 193 6.62 -22.36 1.91
C GLU A 193 7.65 -23.05 1.01
N GLU A 194 7.70 -22.68 -0.27
CA GLU A 194 8.72 -23.16 -1.23
C GLU A 194 10.12 -22.60 -0.92
N ASN A 195 10.22 -21.50 -0.17
CA ASN A 195 11.47 -20.80 0.12
C ASN A 195 11.61 -20.51 1.62
N SER A 196 11.68 -21.55 2.45
CA SER A 196 11.63 -21.45 3.93
C SER A 196 12.57 -20.42 4.57
N LYS A 197 13.73 -20.14 3.97
CA LYS A 197 14.65 -19.07 4.42
C LYS A 197 14.02 -17.67 4.37
N TRP A 198 13.14 -17.42 3.41
CA TRP A 198 12.46 -16.13 3.24
C TRP A 198 11.46 -15.85 4.36
N THR A 199 10.86 -16.89 4.95
CA THR A 199 10.03 -16.74 6.15
C THR A 199 10.82 -16.12 7.30
N GLU A 200 12.04 -16.60 7.55
CA GLU A 200 12.92 -16.01 8.59
C GLU A 200 13.34 -14.59 8.24
N VAL A 201 13.55 -14.28 6.96
CA VAL A 201 13.83 -12.91 6.50
C VAL A 201 12.66 -11.98 6.82
N VAL A 202 11.42 -12.38 6.54
CA VAL A 202 10.22 -11.61 6.89
C VAL A 202 10.11 -11.42 8.41
N ARG A 203 10.36 -12.47 9.22
CA ARG A 203 10.40 -12.33 10.68
C ARG A 203 11.45 -11.32 11.12
N GLY A 204 12.63 -11.37 10.51
CA GLY A 204 13.72 -10.42 10.76
C GLY A 204 13.32 -8.97 10.47
N HIS A 205 12.66 -8.72 9.34
CA HIS A 205 12.18 -7.40 8.96
C HIS A 205 11.14 -6.83 9.95
N PHE A 206 10.20 -7.66 10.44
CA PHE A 206 9.27 -7.24 11.49
C PHE A 206 9.99 -6.84 12.78
N ARG A 207 10.99 -7.63 13.22
CA ARG A 207 11.79 -7.32 14.41
C ARG A 207 12.57 -6.01 14.25
N GLN A 208 13.16 -5.78 13.08
CA GLN A 208 13.88 -4.54 12.80
C GLN A 208 12.94 -3.33 12.75
N CYS A 209 11.74 -3.47 12.17
CA CYS A 209 10.73 -2.40 12.16
C CYS A 209 10.17 -2.09 13.55
N ALA A 210 9.99 -3.09 14.40
CA ALA A 210 9.64 -2.86 15.80
C ALA A 210 10.74 -2.05 16.51
N GLY A 211 12.01 -2.23 16.12
CA GLY A 211 13.14 -1.54 16.72
C GLY A 211 13.25 -1.82 18.22
N SER A 212 13.75 -0.84 18.98
CA SER A 212 13.83 -0.91 20.44
C SER A 212 12.60 -0.36 21.17
N LYS A 213 11.68 0.28 20.45
CA LYS A 213 10.51 0.95 21.02
C LYS A 213 9.25 0.15 20.72
N TYR A 214 8.42 -0.04 21.73
CA TYR A 214 7.12 -0.68 21.58
C TYR A 214 6.26 0.04 20.52
N SER A 215 5.86 -0.68 19.46
CA SER A 215 4.95 -0.20 18.42
C SER A 215 3.73 -1.12 18.35
N PRO A 216 2.60 -0.74 18.99
CA PRO A 216 1.42 -1.61 19.05
C PRO A 216 0.89 -1.95 17.66
N ARG A 217 1.07 -1.05 16.68
CA ARG A 217 0.71 -1.28 15.29
C ARG A 217 1.52 -2.41 14.65
N VAL A 218 2.84 -2.43 14.87
CA VAL A 218 3.72 -3.48 14.35
C VAL A 218 3.39 -4.82 14.99
N GLU A 219 3.16 -4.83 16.31
CA GLU A 219 2.80 -6.06 17.03
C GLU A 219 1.47 -6.66 16.60
N LEU A 220 0.45 -5.82 16.39
CA LEU A 220 -0.85 -6.29 15.89
C LEU A 220 -0.73 -6.89 14.49
N CYS A 221 0.01 -6.24 13.58
CA CYS A 221 0.30 -6.78 12.26
C CYS A 221 1.05 -8.11 12.34
N TRP A 222 2.07 -8.18 13.19
CA TRP A 222 2.85 -9.41 13.40
C TRP A 222 1.99 -10.55 13.94
N THR A 223 1.15 -10.29 14.94
CA THR A 223 0.22 -11.26 15.51
C THR A 223 -0.74 -11.81 14.44
N LEU A 224 -1.26 -10.95 13.57
CA LEU A 224 -2.13 -11.38 12.47
C LEU A 224 -1.39 -12.23 11.44
N VAL A 225 -0.13 -11.90 11.13
CA VAL A 225 0.72 -12.71 10.25
C VAL A 225 1.02 -14.07 10.85
N GLU A 226 1.35 -14.16 12.15
CA GLU A 226 1.57 -15.44 12.82
C GLU A 226 0.32 -16.30 12.81
N LYS A 227 -0.84 -15.71 13.12
CA LYS A 227 -2.12 -16.40 13.01
C LYS A 227 -2.35 -16.90 11.58
N LEU A 228 -2.14 -16.05 10.57
CA LEU A 228 -2.30 -16.41 9.16
C LEU A 228 -1.42 -17.62 8.78
N TRP A 229 -0.17 -17.66 9.25
CA TRP A 229 0.75 -18.77 8.95
C TRP A 229 0.39 -20.08 9.65
N GLN A 230 -0.36 -20.03 10.75
CA GLN A 230 -0.86 -21.22 11.46
C GLN A 230 -2.15 -21.80 10.83
N ARG A 231 -2.78 -21.07 9.91
CA ARG A 231 -4.03 -21.48 9.28
C ARG A 231 -3.77 -22.48 8.14
N GLU A 232 -4.57 -23.53 8.06
CA GLU A 232 -4.54 -24.47 6.92
C GLU A 232 -5.41 -24.00 5.75
N ASP A 233 -6.41 -23.16 6.01
CA ASP A 233 -7.26 -22.58 4.99
C ASP A 233 -6.59 -21.39 4.29
N ASN A 234 -6.98 -21.15 3.04
CA ASN A 234 -6.45 -20.06 2.22
C ASN A 234 -7.16 -18.73 2.53
N ILE A 235 -7.32 -18.41 3.81
CA ILE A 235 -7.94 -17.16 4.26
C ILE A 235 -7.03 -15.97 3.93
N CYS A 236 -7.60 -14.91 3.34
CA CYS A 236 -6.88 -13.66 3.13
C CYS A 236 -6.66 -12.93 4.47
N ILE A 237 -5.52 -12.26 4.63
CA ILE A 237 -5.20 -11.52 5.87
C ILE A 237 -6.22 -10.42 6.20
N HIS A 238 -6.84 -9.80 5.19
CA HIS A 238 -7.90 -8.82 5.40
C HIS A 238 -9.15 -9.47 6.01
N GLU A 239 -9.49 -10.68 5.58
CA GLU A 239 -10.60 -11.44 6.16
C GLU A 239 -10.30 -11.86 7.60
N LEU A 240 -9.09 -12.35 7.87
CA LEU A 240 -8.64 -12.69 9.21
C LEU A 240 -8.72 -11.47 10.16
N ALA A 241 -8.24 -10.31 9.73
CA ALA A 241 -8.33 -9.08 10.52
C ALA A 241 -9.78 -8.67 10.81
N ARG A 242 -10.70 -8.85 9.84
CA ARG A 242 -12.13 -8.59 10.05
C ARG A 242 -12.75 -9.50 11.09
N GLN A 243 -12.41 -10.79 11.07
CA GLN A 243 -12.89 -11.78 12.06
C GLN A 243 -12.43 -11.45 13.48
N GLU A 244 -11.24 -10.85 13.60
CA GLU A 244 -10.68 -10.36 14.86
C GLU A 244 -11.21 -8.96 15.27
N GLY A 245 -12.07 -8.34 14.46
CA GLY A 245 -12.62 -7.02 14.73
C GLY A 245 -11.59 -5.89 14.64
N LEU A 246 -10.53 -6.07 13.85
CA LEU A 246 -9.41 -5.13 13.75
C LEU A 246 -9.46 -4.31 12.45
N GLU A 247 -9.14 -3.02 12.56
CA GLU A 247 -8.82 -2.13 11.44
C GLU A 247 -7.44 -1.49 11.69
N ILE A 248 -6.45 -1.77 10.83
CA ILE A 248 -5.06 -1.35 11.04
C ILE A 248 -4.54 -0.61 9.81
N GLY A 249 -4.14 0.66 9.96
CA GLY A 249 -3.52 1.43 8.89
C GLY A 249 -2.09 0.98 8.60
N LEU A 250 -1.79 0.63 7.35
CA LEU A 250 -0.50 0.12 6.89
C LEU A 250 0.38 1.18 6.21
N PHE A 251 -0.22 2.30 5.78
CA PHE A 251 0.47 3.45 5.20
C PHE A 251 0.92 4.43 6.32
#